data_AF-A0A8R1IQ62-F1
#
_entry.id   AF-A0A8R1IQ62-F1
#
_cell.length_a   1.000
_cell.length_b   1.000
_cell.length_c   1.000
_cell.angle_alpha   90.00
_cell.angle_beta   90.00
_cell.angle_gamma   90.00
#
_symmetry.space_group_name_H-M   'P 1'
#
loop_
_entity.id
_entity.type
_entity.pdbx_description
1 polymer ?
#
loop_
_entity_poly.entity_id
_entity_poly.type
_entity_poly.pdbx_seq_one_letter_code
_entity_poly.pdbx_strand_id
1 'polypeptide(L)'
;MPLCSYPPEEPECENDDSPLVEEAIANIEDVPPGTKKTFEVRGRKILVINDEGRLLAINGLCSHYNFPLENGIYAKGRIRCPLHGACFNVRTGDIEDYPGFDSLHSYQVSNQNGKIGIKTTEKKLGSDRKVRALPKMKKCDDRPVVVIGGGIAASTFIEHSRLNGLVTPIVVISEESFPPYDRVLLSKENFG
;
A
#
# COMPACT_ATOMS: atom_id res chain seq x y z
N MET A 1 9.90 -29.52 3.44
CA MET A 1 8.72 -28.85 4.03
C MET A 1 8.01 -28.14 2.90
N PRO A 2 6.77 -28.50 2.54
CA PRO A 2 6.08 -27.85 1.44
C PRO A 2 5.74 -26.42 1.85
N LEU A 3 6.14 -25.46 1.03
CA LEU A 3 5.71 -24.07 1.13
C LEU A 3 4.19 -24.07 1.06
N CYS A 4 3.54 -23.68 2.16
CA CYS A 4 2.10 -23.52 2.21
C CYS A 4 1.75 -22.38 1.24
N SER A 5 1.30 -22.74 0.03
CA SER A 5 0.72 -21.81 -0.92
C SER A 5 -0.65 -21.40 -0.40
N TYR A 6 -0.67 -20.41 0.49
CA TYR A 6 -1.91 -19.71 0.81
C TYR A 6 -2.10 -18.67 -0.31
N PRO A 7 -3.10 -18.81 -1.20
CA PRO A 7 -3.56 -17.60 -1.90
C PRO A 7 -3.99 -16.63 -0.79
N PRO A 8 -3.55 -15.36 -0.79
CA PRO A 8 -4.04 -14.43 0.21
C PRO A 8 -5.55 -14.37 0.04
N GLU A 9 -6.30 -14.85 1.04
CA GLU A 9 -7.70 -14.50 1.18
C GLU A 9 -7.73 -12.98 1.16
N GLU A 10 -8.38 -12.41 0.12
CA GLU A 10 -8.55 -10.97 0.04
C GLU A 10 -9.17 -10.52 1.35
N PRO A 11 -8.53 -9.59 2.10
CA PRO A 11 -9.10 -9.15 3.36
C PRO A 11 -10.50 -8.64 3.07
N GLU A 12 -11.50 -9.20 3.78
CA GLU A 12 -12.91 -8.82 3.68
C GLU A 12 -12.97 -7.32 3.49
N CYS A 13 -13.40 -6.90 2.30
CA CYS A 13 -13.67 -5.50 2.01
C CYS A 13 -14.58 -5.00 3.14
N GLU A 14 -14.10 -4.05 3.94
CA GLU A 14 -15.00 -3.16 4.65
C GLU A 14 -16.09 -2.79 3.65
N ASN A 15 -17.36 -3.10 3.95
CA ASN A 15 -18.47 -2.78 3.06
C ASN A 15 -18.42 -1.27 2.79
N ASP A 16 -17.91 -0.92 1.62
CA ASP A 16 -17.71 0.44 1.19
C ASP A 16 -18.92 0.83 0.37
N ASP A 17 -19.92 1.34 1.07
CA ASP A 17 -21.19 1.79 0.48
C ASP A 17 -21.08 3.19 -0.13
N SER A 18 -19.87 3.75 -0.25
CA SER A 18 -19.70 5.06 -0.88
C SER A 18 -19.92 4.99 -2.40
N PRO A 19 -20.32 6.11 -3.03
CA PRO A 19 -20.66 6.12 -4.45
C PRO A 19 -19.52 5.57 -5.33
N LEU A 20 -19.90 4.81 -6.36
CA LEU A 20 -18.96 4.35 -7.38
C LEU A 20 -18.47 5.52 -8.23
N VAL A 21 -17.19 5.48 -8.55
CA VAL A 21 -16.52 6.37 -9.50
C VAL A 21 -16.06 5.51 -10.67
N GLU A 22 -16.61 5.78 -11.85
CA GLU A 22 -16.19 5.17 -13.11
C GLU A 22 -15.89 6.28 -14.12
N GLU A 23 -14.62 6.45 -14.47
CA GLU A 23 -14.17 7.56 -15.33
C GLU A 23 -13.15 7.08 -16.36
N ALA A 24 -13.30 7.56 -17.61
CA ALA A 24 -12.29 7.40 -18.65
C ALA A 24 -11.22 8.49 -18.47
N ILE A 25 -9.96 8.09 -18.37
CA ILE A 25 -8.87 8.97 -17.90
C ILE A 25 -7.79 9.22 -18.96
N ALA A 26 -7.65 8.33 -19.94
CA ALA A 26 -6.59 8.40 -20.95
C ALA A 26 -6.89 7.51 -22.15
N ASN A 27 -6.09 7.64 -23.21
CA ASN A 27 -6.02 6.64 -24.27
C ASN A 27 -4.91 5.63 -23.96
N ILE A 28 -5.00 4.42 -24.52
CA ILE A 28 -3.97 3.38 -24.34
C ILE A 28 -2.59 3.83 -24.85
N GLU A 29 -2.57 4.70 -25.85
CA GLU A 29 -1.36 5.27 -26.45
C GLU A 29 -0.63 6.23 -25.49
N ASP A 30 -1.33 6.79 -24.49
CA ASP A 30 -0.72 7.63 -23.47
C ASP A 30 0.17 6.84 -22.50
N VAL A 31 -0.03 5.52 -22.41
CA VAL A 31 0.75 4.60 -21.57
C VAL A 31 1.15 3.37 -22.40
N PRO A 32 2.13 3.49 -23.32
CA PRO A 32 2.62 2.36 -24.11
C PRO A 32 3.10 1.19 -23.22
N PRO A 33 3.13 -0.04 -23.75
CA PRO A 33 3.70 -1.20 -23.03
C PRO A 33 5.09 -0.89 -22.45
N GLY A 34 5.31 -1.29 -21.20
CA GLY A 34 6.54 -1.06 -20.46
C GLY A 34 6.66 0.32 -19.81
N THR A 35 5.64 1.19 -19.94
CA THR A 35 5.66 2.54 -19.38
C THR A 35 4.69 2.73 -18.22
N LYS A 36 4.77 3.90 -17.59
CA LYS A 36 3.87 4.33 -16.52
C LYS A 36 3.65 5.83 -16.63
N LYS A 37 2.45 6.29 -16.27
CA LYS A 37 2.07 7.70 -16.32
C LYS A 37 1.04 8.05 -15.25
N THR A 38 1.14 9.25 -14.68
CA THR A 38 0.14 9.74 -13.72
C THR A 38 -0.97 10.49 -14.43
N PHE A 39 -2.21 10.23 -14.01
CA PHE A 39 -3.40 10.97 -14.40
C PHE A 39 -4.08 11.56 -13.17
N GLU A 40 -4.92 12.56 -13.38
CA GLU A 40 -5.69 13.18 -12.32
C GLU A 40 -7.16 12.80 -12.44
N VAL A 41 -7.74 12.33 -11.34
CA VAL A 41 -9.17 11.98 -11.24
C VAL A 41 -9.72 12.68 -10.01
N ARG A 42 -10.62 13.64 -10.21
CA ARG A 42 -11.23 14.44 -9.13
C ARG A 42 -10.18 15.03 -8.15
N GLY A 43 -9.08 15.57 -8.68
CA GLY A 43 -8.00 16.15 -7.88
C GLY A 43 -7.03 15.13 -7.24
N ARG A 44 -7.17 13.83 -7.54
CA ARG A 44 -6.33 12.76 -7.01
C ARG A 44 -5.41 12.21 -8.08
N LYS A 45 -4.15 11.95 -7.72
CA LYS A 45 -3.13 11.42 -8.64
C LYS A 45 -3.24 9.90 -8.71
N ILE A 46 -3.42 9.36 -9.90
CA ILE A 46 -3.53 7.93 -10.17
C ILE A 46 -2.39 7.53 -11.10
N LEU A 47 -1.52 6.65 -10.65
CA LEU A 47 -0.46 6.11 -11.50
C LEU A 47 -0.98 4.88 -12.23
N VAL A 48 -1.00 4.97 -13.56
CA VAL A 48 -1.28 3.84 -14.44
C VAL A 48 0.05 3.25 -14.91
N ILE A 49 0.17 1.93 -14.83
CA ILE A 49 1.35 1.17 -15.26
C ILE A 49 0.89 0.19 -16.33
N ASN A 50 1.59 0.15 -17.45
CA ASN A 50 1.38 -0.83 -18.50
C ASN A 50 2.48 -1.89 -18.43
N ASP A 51 2.22 -2.97 -17.69
CA ASP A 51 3.09 -4.13 -17.53
C ASP A 51 2.94 -5.05 -18.76
N GLU A 52 3.64 -4.71 -19.85
CA GLU A 52 3.66 -5.46 -21.11
C GLU A 52 2.26 -5.80 -21.67
N GLY A 53 1.37 -4.80 -21.70
CA GLY A 53 -0.02 -4.91 -22.14
C GLY A 53 -1.03 -5.10 -21.00
N ARG A 54 -0.56 -5.43 -19.79
CA ARG A 54 -1.41 -5.50 -18.59
C ARG A 54 -1.45 -4.15 -17.89
N LEU A 55 -2.60 -3.49 -17.93
CA LEU A 55 -2.83 -2.25 -17.18
C LEU A 55 -3.03 -2.54 -15.69
N LEU A 56 -2.43 -1.69 -14.87
CA LEU A 56 -2.57 -1.63 -13.42
C LEU A 56 -2.71 -0.16 -13.00
N ALA A 57 -3.48 0.10 -11.96
CA ALA A 57 -3.67 1.45 -11.43
C ALA A 57 -3.55 1.46 -9.91
N ILE A 58 -2.74 2.39 -9.39
CA ILE A 58 -2.54 2.61 -7.95
C ILE A 58 -2.54 4.10 -7.64
N ASN A 59 -2.61 4.47 -6.36
CA ASN A 59 -2.38 5.85 -5.95
C ASN A 59 -1.02 6.34 -6.47
N GLY A 60 -0.99 7.54 -7.04
CA GLY A 60 0.19 8.09 -7.73
C GLY A 60 1.22 8.74 -6.80
N LEU A 61 0.89 8.91 -5.53
CA LEU A 61 1.77 9.49 -4.52
C LEU A 61 2.21 8.44 -3.52
N CYS A 62 3.48 8.47 -3.13
CA CYS A 62 4.03 7.58 -2.10
C CYS A 62 3.35 7.85 -0.75
N SER A 63 2.84 6.81 -0.09
CA SER A 63 2.14 6.95 1.21
C SER A 63 3.03 7.51 2.33
N HIS A 64 4.35 7.48 2.18
CA HIS A 64 5.30 7.99 3.17
C HIS A 64 5.38 9.54 3.17
N TYR A 65 5.72 10.17 2.03
CA TYR A 65 5.94 11.64 1.93
C TYR A 65 5.28 12.26 0.69
N ASN A 66 4.25 11.62 0.15
CA ASN A 66 3.51 12.06 -1.04
C ASN A 66 4.39 12.34 -2.27
N PHE A 67 5.57 11.71 -2.35
CA PHE A 67 6.45 11.86 -3.50
C PHE A 67 5.84 11.19 -4.74
N PRO A 68 5.88 11.82 -5.93
CA PRO A 68 5.29 11.26 -7.15
C PRO A 68 5.93 9.92 -7.56
N LEU A 69 5.13 8.85 -7.62
CA LEU A 69 5.58 7.50 -7.94
C LEU A 69 5.83 7.29 -9.45
N GLU A 70 5.38 8.19 -10.31
CA GLU A 70 5.76 8.19 -11.73
C GLU A 70 7.27 8.31 -11.93
N ASN A 71 7.97 8.98 -11.00
CA ASN A 71 9.43 9.07 -10.94
C ASN A 71 10.06 7.81 -10.31
N GLY A 72 9.26 6.86 -9.85
CA GLY A 72 9.72 5.61 -9.25
C GLY A 72 10.28 4.61 -10.25
N ILE A 73 11.01 3.64 -9.73
CA ILE A 73 11.53 2.52 -10.52
C ILE A 73 10.51 1.38 -10.44
N TYR A 74 9.94 1.01 -11.58
CA TYR A 74 9.06 -0.15 -11.70
C TYR A 74 9.87 -1.36 -12.14
N ALA A 75 9.76 -2.47 -11.41
CA ALA A 75 10.35 -3.75 -11.80
C ALA A 75 9.61 -4.93 -11.13
N LYS A 76 9.30 -5.97 -11.92
CA LYS A 76 8.75 -7.25 -11.44
C LYS A 76 7.50 -7.07 -10.55
N GLY A 77 6.54 -6.25 -10.97
CA GLY A 77 5.31 -6.03 -10.22
C GLY A 77 5.46 -5.14 -8.97
N ARG A 78 6.60 -4.46 -8.81
CA ARG A 78 6.87 -3.56 -7.69
C ARG A 78 7.29 -2.18 -8.17
N ILE A 79 6.90 -1.16 -7.44
CA ILE A 79 7.34 0.22 -7.67
C ILE A 79 8.07 0.76 -6.45
N ARG A 80 9.29 1.25 -6.67
CA ARG A 80 10.14 1.81 -5.62
C ARG A 80 10.20 3.33 -5.73
N CYS A 81 9.83 3.99 -4.64
CA CYS A 81 9.93 5.44 -4.50
C CYS A 81 11.40 5.86 -4.42
N PRO A 82 11.85 6.82 -5.25
CA PRO A 82 13.27 7.19 -5.32
C PRO A 82 13.72 8.07 -4.15
N LEU A 83 12.78 8.70 -3.42
CA LEU A 83 13.12 9.61 -2.33
C LEU A 83 13.77 8.87 -1.14
N HIS A 84 13.09 7.85 -0.62
CA HIS A 84 13.53 7.12 0.58
C HIS A 84 13.51 5.59 0.41
N GLY A 85 13.16 5.08 -0.77
CA GLY A 85 13.25 3.66 -1.08
C GLY A 85 12.05 2.79 -0.72
N ALA A 86 10.95 3.38 -0.23
CA ALA A 86 9.69 2.66 0.03
C ALA A 86 9.23 1.93 -1.24
N CYS A 87 8.79 0.68 -1.10
CA CYS A 87 8.45 -0.19 -2.22
C CYS A 87 7.03 -0.74 -2.07
N PHE A 88 6.28 -0.75 -3.16
CA PHE A 88 4.88 -1.17 -3.18
C PHE A 88 4.61 -2.21 -4.26
N ASN A 89 3.75 -3.17 -3.94
CA ASN A 89 3.16 -4.08 -4.89
C ASN A 89 2.16 -3.34 -5.77
N VAL A 90 2.37 -3.27 -7.09
CA VAL A 90 1.50 -2.47 -7.96
C VAL A 90 0.14 -3.12 -8.25
N ARG A 91 -0.05 -4.38 -7.84
CA ARG A 91 -1.32 -5.12 -8.04
C ARG A 91 -2.26 -4.91 -6.87
N THR A 92 -1.73 -5.00 -5.65
CA THR A 92 -2.53 -4.87 -4.42
C THR A 92 -2.46 -3.47 -3.82
N GLY A 93 -1.43 -2.70 -4.18
CA GLY A 93 -1.05 -1.44 -3.57
C GLY A 93 -0.24 -1.61 -2.28
N ASP A 94 0.00 -2.85 -1.84
CA ASP A 94 0.56 -3.09 -0.52
C ASP A 94 2.03 -2.66 -0.40
N ILE A 95 2.41 -2.13 0.76
CA ILE A 95 3.82 -1.87 1.08
C ILE A 95 4.58 -3.21 1.23
N GLU A 96 5.74 -3.30 0.59
CA GLU A 96 6.62 -4.46 0.61
C GLU A 96 8.03 -4.14 1.12
N ASP A 97 8.49 -2.88 1.00
CA ASP A 97 9.70 -2.40 1.68
C ASP A 97 9.46 -1.02 2.31
N TYR A 98 10.08 -0.83 3.48
CA TYR A 98 10.09 0.39 4.28
C TYR A 98 11.03 1.46 3.70
N PRO A 99 10.92 2.76 4.08
CA PRO A 99 10.12 3.35 5.17
C PRO A 99 8.65 3.65 4.84
N GLY A 100 7.82 3.74 5.88
CA GLY A 100 6.38 3.97 5.82
C GLY A 100 5.57 2.81 6.44
N PHE A 101 4.34 3.08 6.87
CA PHE A 101 3.44 2.07 7.45
C PHE A 101 2.28 1.74 6.52
N ASP A 102 1.83 2.72 5.75
CA ASP A 102 0.60 2.60 4.99
C ASP A 102 0.85 2.08 3.57
N SER A 103 -0.08 1.26 3.09
CA SER A 103 -0.14 0.81 1.70
C SER A 103 -0.83 1.87 0.81
N LEU A 104 -0.77 1.66 -0.49
CA LEU A 104 -1.50 2.43 -1.49
C LEU A 104 -2.86 1.79 -1.79
N HIS A 105 -3.81 2.61 -2.23
CA HIS A 105 -5.00 2.08 -2.91
C HIS A 105 -4.62 1.57 -4.30
N SER A 106 -5.18 0.43 -4.66
CA SER A 106 -5.24 -0.09 -6.03
C SER A 106 -6.64 0.13 -6.60
N TYR A 107 -6.71 0.39 -7.89
CA TYR A 107 -7.95 0.71 -8.59
C TYR A 107 -8.17 -0.28 -9.73
N GLN A 108 -9.43 -0.63 -9.98
CA GLN A 108 -9.77 -1.45 -11.12
C GLN A 108 -9.57 -0.61 -12.38
N VAL A 109 -8.83 -1.15 -13.34
CA VAL A 109 -8.58 -0.50 -14.64
C VAL A 109 -9.18 -1.32 -15.76
N SER A 110 -9.78 -0.65 -16.74
CA SER A 110 -10.33 -1.25 -17.94
C SER A 110 -9.77 -0.58 -19.19
N ASN A 111 -9.76 -1.31 -20.30
CA ASN A 111 -9.48 -0.76 -21.62
C ASN A 111 -10.65 -1.13 -22.53
N GLN A 112 -11.40 -0.13 -22.98
CA GLN A 112 -12.50 -0.29 -23.92
C GLN A 112 -12.24 0.55 -25.16
N ASN A 113 -12.08 -0.09 -26.31
CA ASN A 113 -11.82 0.58 -27.60
C ASN A 113 -10.67 1.59 -27.54
N GLY A 114 -9.59 1.25 -26.83
CA GLY A 114 -8.41 2.10 -26.68
C GLY A 114 -8.52 3.19 -25.62
N LYS A 115 -9.62 3.26 -24.86
CA LYS A 115 -9.78 4.18 -23.73
C LYS A 115 -9.53 3.46 -22.42
N ILE A 116 -8.62 4.01 -21.62
CA ILE A 116 -8.34 3.57 -20.26
C ILE A 116 -9.40 4.17 -19.34
N GLY A 117 -10.13 3.31 -18.63
CA GLY A 117 -11.05 3.69 -17.57
C GLY A 117 -10.60 3.19 -16.22
N ILE A 118 -10.95 3.90 -15.15
CA ILE A 118 -10.82 3.41 -13.79
C ILE A 118 -12.18 3.22 -13.14
N LYS A 119 -12.27 2.25 -12.24
CA LYS A 119 -13.42 1.97 -11.40
C LYS A 119 -12.98 1.87 -9.94
N THR A 120 -13.59 2.68 -9.09
CA THR A 120 -13.32 2.73 -7.64
C THR A 120 -14.55 3.27 -6.90
N THR A 121 -14.43 3.50 -5.60
CA THR A 121 -15.39 4.20 -4.75
C THR A 121 -14.85 5.56 -4.34
N GLU A 122 -15.73 6.50 -3.98
CA GLU A 122 -15.29 7.82 -3.48
C GLU A 122 -14.44 7.73 -2.21
N LYS A 123 -14.75 6.79 -1.30
CA LYS A 123 -13.94 6.56 -0.09
C LYS A 123 -12.50 6.15 -0.44
N LYS A 124 -12.31 5.21 -1.38
CA LYS A 124 -10.98 4.78 -1.82
C LYS A 124 -10.24 5.85 -2.61
N LEU A 125 -10.96 6.69 -3.37
CA LEU A 125 -10.35 7.78 -4.12
C LEU A 125 -9.95 8.95 -3.22
N GLY A 126 -10.72 9.21 -2.16
CA GLY A 126 -10.52 10.32 -1.22
C GLY A 126 -9.39 10.12 -0.20
N SER A 127 -8.81 8.92 -0.11
CA SER A 127 -7.68 8.60 0.76
C SER A 127 -6.44 8.28 -0.08
N ASP A 128 -5.29 8.79 0.35
CA ASP A 128 -4.00 8.49 -0.31
C ASP A 128 -3.35 7.21 0.26
N ARG A 129 -3.95 6.63 1.32
CA ARG A 129 -3.35 5.58 2.15
C ARG A 129 -4.36 4.51 2.53
N LYS A 130 -3.91 3.26 2.53
CA LYS A 130 -4.65 2.07 2.94
C LYS A 130 -3.90 1.36 4.06
N VAL A 131 -4.52 1.21 5.22
CA VAL A 131 -4.00 0.31 6.26
C VAL A 131 -4.35 -1.12 5.86
N ARG A 132 -3.39 -2.04 5.94
CA ARG A 132 -3.69 -3.47 5.72
C ARG A 132 -4.61 -3.97 6.83
N ALA A 133 -5.69 -4.64 6.46
CA ALA A 133 -6.54 -5.27 7.45
C ALA A 133 -5.75 -6.38 8.16
N LEU A 134 -5.70 -6.29 9.49
CA LEU A 134 -5.09 -7.34 10.29
C LEU A 134 -6.07 -8.50 10.47
N PRO A 135 -5.60 -9.75 10.48
CA PRO A 135 -6.45 -10.88 10.81
C PRO A 135 -7.08 -10.69 12.19
N LYS A 136 -8.33 -11.14 12.36
CA LYS A 136 -9.01 -11.09 13.66
C LYS A 136 -8.19 -11.88 14.68
N MET A 137 -7.86 -11.23 15.80
CA MET A 137 -7.10 -11.86 16.87
C MET A 137 -7.91 -13.02 17.46
N LYS A 138 -7.35 -14.22 17.40
CA LYS A 138 -7.89 -15.40 18.09
C LYS A 138 -7.31 -15.45 19.50
N LYS A 139 -8.15 -15.71 20.52
CA LYS A 139 -7.64 -15.99 21.87
C LYS A 139 -6.75 -17.23 21.82
N CYS A 140 -5.59 -17.13 22.46
CA CYS A 140 -4.55 -18.14 22.50
C CYS A 140 -3.90 -18.05 23.87
N ASP A 141 -3.70 -19.20 24.53
CA ASP A 141 -3.15 -19.30 25.89
C ASP A 141 -1.61 -19.44 25.91
N ASP A 142 -0.96 -19.24 24.76
CA ASP A 142 0.49 -19.31 24.63
C ASP A 142 1.18 -18.18 25.42
N ARG A 143 2.42 -18.44 25.83
CA ARG A 143 3.27 -17.41 26.46
C ARG A 143 3.47 -16.23 25.49
N PRO A 144 3.47 -14.98 26.00
CA PRO A 144 3.59 -13.82 25.14
C PRO A 144 4.96 -13.75 24.46
N VAL A 145 4.97 -13.24 23.24
CA VAL A 145 6.19 -12.72 22.61
C VAL A 145 6.45 -11.34 23.18
N VAL A 146 7.63 -11.14 23.78
CA VAL A 146 8.04 -9.84 24.32
C VAL A 146 8.89 -9.11 23.28
N VAL A 147 8.45 -7.90 22.91
CA VAL A 147 9.17 -7.01 22.00
C VAL A 147 9.69 -5.83 22.81
N ILE A 148 11.00 -5.59 22.76
CA ILE A 148 11.65 -4.50 23.52
C ILE A 148 11.99 -3.35 22.55
N GLY A 149 11.49 -2.16 22.86
CA GLY A 149 11.64 -0.93 22.08
C GLY A 149 10.38 -0.57 21.27
N GLY A 150 10.11 0.74 21.14
CA GLY A 150 8.96 1.31 20.41
C GLY A 150 9.30 1.86 19.01
N GLY A 151 10.42 1.45 18.42
CA GLY A 151 10.88 1.94 17.11
C GLY A 151 10.20 1.26 15.92
N ILE A 152 10.57 1.68 14.70
CA ILE A 152 10.07 1.12 13.43
C ILE A 152 10.23 -0.41 13.36
N ALA A 153 11.39 -0.94 13.80
CA ALA A 153 11.65 -2.37 13.80
C ALA A 153 10.65 -3.16 14.65
N ALA A 154 10.29 -2.62 15.83
CA ALA A 154 9.31 -3.24 16.71
C ALA A 154 7.91 -3.19 16.08
N SER A 155 7.51 -2.04 15.54
CA SER A 155 6.22 -1.87 14.85
C SER A 155 6.07 -2.84 13.68
N THR A 156 7.07 -2.86 12.79
CA THR A 156 7.15 -3.77 11.63
C THR A 156 7.08 -5.22 12.08
N PHE A 157 7.80 -5.61 13.13
CA PHE A 157 7.72 -6.98 13.66
C PHE A 157 6.31 -7.33 14.13
N ILE A 158 5.65 -6.44 14.88
CA ILE A 158 4.29 -6.66 15.40
C ILE A 158 3.30 -6.81 14.24
N GLU A 159 3.34 -5.87 13.29
CA GLU A 159 2.46 -5.85 12.12
C GLU A 159 2.66 -7.11 11.26
N HIS A 160 3.90 -7.41 10.87
CA HIS A 160 4.19 -8.61 10.07
C HIS A 160 3.85 -9.89 10.81
N SER A 161 4.09 -9.97 12.11
CA SER A 161 3.70 -11.15 12.90
C SER A 161 2.20 -11.39 12.81
N ARG A 162 1.39 -10.34 12.95
CA ARG A 162 -0.07 -10.43 12.81
C ARG A 162 -0.50 -10.76 11.39
N LEU A 163 0.07 -10.10 10.38
CA LEU A 163 -0.23 -10.38 8.97
C LEU A 163 0.11 -11.83 8.57
N ASN A 164 1.12 -12.43 9.19
CA ASN A 164 1.50 -13.83 8.98
C ASN A 164 0.80 -14.81 9.93
N GLY A 165 -0.28 -14.39 10.59
CA GLY A 165 -1.15 -15.27 11.36
C GLY A 165 -0.67 -15.61 12.76
N LEU A 166 0.31 -14.89 13.32
CA LEU A 166 0.67 -15.05 14.73
C LEU A 166 -0.53 -14.63 15.59
N VAL A 167 -1.09 -15.58 16.34
CA VAL A 167 -2.23 -15.34 17.26
C VAL A 167 -1.80 -15.14 18.71
N THR A 168 -0.56 -15.48 19.04
CA THR A 168 0.02 -15.35 20.39
C THR A 168 0.00 -13.90 20.88
N PRO A 169 -0.27 -13.64 22.17
CA PRO A 169 -0.16 -12.29 22.73
C PRO A 169 1.23 -11.67 22.48
N ILE A 170 1.26 -10.39 22.12
CA ILE A 170 2.51 -9.63 21.98
C ILE A 170 2.51 -8.55 23.05
N VAL A 171 3.57 -8.49 23.86
CA VAL A 171 3.78 -7.45 24.86
C VAL A 171 4.93 -6.57 24.41
N VAL A 172 4.67 -5.27 24.26
CA VAL A 172 5.69 -4.28 23.92
C VAL A 172 6.16 -3.62 25.19
N ILE A 173 7.47 -3.62 25.42
CA ILE A 173 8.11 -2.88 26.50
C ILE A 173 8.91 -1.76 25.85
N SER A 174 8.47 -0.52 26.04
CA SER A 174 9.14 0.68 25.54
C SER A 174 9.26 1.70 26.66
N GLU A 175 10.29 2.55 26.59
CA GLU A 175 10.40 3.75 27.44
C GLU A 175 9.37 4.82 27.02
N GLU A 176 8.84 4.72 25.81
CA GLU A 176 7.90 5.68 25.26
C GLU A 176 6.47 5.41 25.76
N SER A 177 5.78 6.50 26.09
CA SER A 177 4.39 6.48 26.55
C SER A 177 3.36 6.35 25.42
N PHE A 178 3.82 6.21 24.17
CA PHE A 178 2.99 6.24 22.97
C PHE A 178 3.26 5.02 22.06
N PRO A 179 2.28 4.59 21.24
CA PRO A 179 2.48 3.50 20.30
C PRO A 179 3.62 3.78 19.32
N PRO A 180 4.24 2.74 18.71
CA PRO A 180 5.25 2.94 17.69
C PRO A 180 4.78 3.87 16.57
N TYR A 181 5.67 4.78 16.17
CA TYR A 181 5.35 5.90 15.29
C TYR A 181 6.51 6.14 14.32
N ASP A 182 6.26 6.90 13.25
CA ASP A 182 7.28 7.22 12.27
C ASP A 182 8.25 8.28 12.80
N ARG A 183 9.38 7.83 13.33
CA ARG A 183 10.45 8.72 13.82
C ARG A 183 11.18 9.42 12.67
N VAL A 184 11.17 8.84 11.47
CA VAL A 184 11.82 9.46 10.30
C VAL A 184 11.10 10.76 9.99
N LEU A 185 9.76 10.75 10.04
CA LEU A 185 8.94 11.96 9.92
C LEU A 185 9.43 13.07 10.86
N LEU A 186 9.53 12.81 12.16
CA LEU A 186 9.95 13.83 13.15
C LEU A 186 11.40 14.29 13.02
N SER A 187 12.30 13.42 12.55
CA SER A 187 13.73 13.74 12.46
C SER A 187 14.13 14.54 11.22
N LYS A 188 13.27 14.55 10.18
CA LYS A 188 13.58 15.13 8.87
C LYS A 188 12.73 16.35 8.49
N GLU A 189 11.78 16.78 9.32
CA GLU A 189 11.03 18.04 9.10
C GLU A 189 11.90 19.30 9.26
N ASN A 190 13.19 19.18 9.57
CA ASN A 190 14.11 20.32 9.80
C ASN A 190 14.97 20.72 8.59
N PHE A 191 14.62 20.31 7.37
CA PHE A 191 15.28 20.80 6.15
C PHE A 191 14.27 21.59 5.30
N GLY A 192 13.84 22.73 5.84
CA GLY A 192 13.22 23.83 5.09
C GLY A 192 14.27 24.86 4.69
#